data_AF-A0A2W4QUH4-F1
#
_entry.id   AF-A0A2W4QUH4-F1
#
_cell.length_a   1.000
_cell.length_b   1.000
_cell.length_c   1.000
_cell.angle_alpha   90.00
_cell.angle_beta   90.00
_cell.angle_gamma   90.00
#
_symmetry.space_group_name_H-M   'P 1'
#
loop_
_entity.id
_entity.type
_entity.pdbx_description
1 polymer ?
#
loop_
_entity_poly.entity_id
_entity_poly.type
_entity_poly.pdbx_seq_one_letter_code
_entity_poly.pdbx_strand_id
1 'polypeptide(L)'
;MPQSHQPLWKRYLSVDATVSVAGPRDALIVSLYTDEFPVAAPPFSEALARVSPVIRPDSVFRITSGQTQRFSIPGLYLIQGDTTLGKGVAFRVYDDYPKYTRLENLVDPLTYVCTRQEIERLKNSRGDKRQFDRTILNITGNSERAKNFMRSYFRRVEEANELFASYKEGWKTDRGMVYIILGRPAEVYRFEDREVWNYNAGYFKGTLSFVRSPTLFDPDNYVLIRQKKFTTDWYEVIDLWRNSRF
;
A
#
# COMPACT_ATOMS: atom_id res chain seq x y z
N MET A 1 16.56 -15.39 30.48
CA MET A 1 16.20 -15.82 29.11
C MET A 1 16.52 -14.68 28.16
N PRO A 2 17.38 -14.85 27.15
CA PRO A 2 17.62 -13.78 26.19
C PRO A 2 16.36 -13.66 25.32
N GLN A 3 15.65 -12.53 25.45
CA GLN A 3 14.59 -12.19 24.52
C GLN A 3 15.24 -12.03 23.14
N SER A 4 14.80 -12.80 22.14
CA SER A 4 15.35 -12.66 20.79
C SER A 4 14.88 -11.31 20.22
N HIS A 5 15.79 -10.35 20.09
CA HIS A 5 15.50 -9.07 19.46
C HIS A 5 15.48 -9.28 17.94
N GLN A 6 14.36 -9.75 17.39
CA GLN A 6 14.20 -9.81 15.94
C GLN A 6 13.93 -8.40 15.40
N PRO A 7 14.64 -7.96 14.34
CA PRO A 7 14.36 -6.69 13.70
C PRO A 7 12.93 -6.66 13.17
N LEU A 8 12.33 -5.48 13.16
CA LEU A 8 11.00 -5.26 12.60
C LEU A 8 11.06 -5.49 11.08
N TRP A 9 10.78 -6.73 10.66
CA TRP A 9 10.80 -7.14 9.25
C TRP A 9 9.59 -6.60 8.48
N LYS A 10 8.47 -6.36 9.17
CA LYS A 10 7.28 -5.70 8.64
C LYS A 10 7.35 -4.20 8.88
N ARG A 11 7.07 -3.40 7.85
CA ARG A 11 6.98 -1.93 7.97
C ARG A 11 5.68 -1.44 8.58
N TYR A 12 5.00 -2.30 9.33
CA TYR A 12 3.76 -1.97 9.98
C TYR A 12 3.55 -2.76 11.27
N LEU A 13 2.72 -2.20 12.14
CA LEU A 13 2.29 -2.73 13.43
C LEU A 13 0.77 -2.62 13.55
N SER A 14 0.18 -3.50 14.36
CA SER A 14 -1.19 -3.33 14.81
C SER A 14 -1.27 -2.20 15.84
N VAL A 15 -2.41 -1.52 15.91
CA VAL A 15 -2.73 -0.62 17.02
C VAL A 15 -2.55 -1.38 18.33
N ASP A 16 -1.97 -0.69 19.31
CA ASP A 16 -1.62 -1.23 20.64
C ASP A 16 -0.54 -2.30 20.65
N ALA A 17 0.11 -2.56 19.51
CA ALA A 17 1.33 -3.34 19.49
C ALA A 17 2.38 -2.70 20.40
N THR A 18 3.06 -3.58 21.12
CA THR A 18 4.06 -3.23 22.12
C THR A 18 5.39 -3.80 21.64
N VAL A 19 6.36 -2.94 21.36
CA VAL A 19 7.65 -3.33 20.76
C VAL A 19 8.81 -2.70 21.51
N SER A 20 9.92 -3.44 21.64
CA SER A 20 11.17 -2.87 22.14
C SER A 20 11.80 -2.03 21.03
N VAL A 21 12.14 -0.78 21.35
CA VAL A 21 12.79 0.12 20.40
C VAL A 21 14.22 0.38 20.85
N ALA A 22 15.19 -0.07 20.06
CA ALA A 22 16.60 0.19 20.30
C ALA A 22 17.17 1.07 19.17
N GLY A 23 18.04 2.00 19.54
CA GLY A 23 18.68 2.92 18.60
C GLY A 23 20.06 3.39 19.08
N PRO A 24 20.76 4.20 18.28
CA PRO A 24 22.16 4.56 18.48
C PRO A 24 22.40 5.58 19.62
N ARG A 25 21.34 6.12 20.21
CA ARG A 25 21.39 7.08 21.33
C ARG A 25 20.40 6.64 22.40
N ASP A 26 20.66 7.01 23.66
CA ASP A 26 19.76 6.70 24.78
C ASP A 26 18.38 7.35 24.63
N ALA A 27 18.33 8.60 24.16
CA ALA A 27 17.09 9.28 23.83
C ALA A 27 16.84 9.24 22.32
N LEU A 28 15.69 8.71 21.92
CA LEU A 28 15.22 8.68 20.54
C LEU A 28 14.05 9.63 20.36
N ILE A 29 13.98 10.29 19.20
CA ILE A 29 12.91 11.19 18.80
C ILE A 29 11.93 10.41 17.94
N VAL A 30 10.65 10.46 18.31
CA VAL A 30 9.56 9.83 17.57
C VAL A 30 8.68 10.92 17.00
N SER A 31 8.49 10.90 15.68
CA SER A 31 7.59 11.78 14.94
C SER A 31 6.41 10.97 14.42
N LEU A 32 5.19 11.42 14.72
CA LEU A 32 3.94 10.86 14.22
C LEU A 32 3.37 11.75 13.11
N TYR A 33 3.00 11.11 12.00
CA TYR A 33 2.31 11.72 10.87
C TYR A 33 0.99 10.97 10.65
N THR A 34 -0.12 11.70 10.69
CA THR A 34 -1.48 11.18 10.49
C THR A 34 -1.95 11.39 9.05
N ASP A 35 -1.08 11.95 8.20
CA ASP A 35 -1.35 12.17 6.78
C ASP A 35 -1.78 10.92 6.03
N GLU A 36 -2.77 11.12 5.16
CA GLU A 36 -3.13 10.16 4.14
C GLU A 36 -2.26 10.34 2.89
N PHE A 37 -1.57 9.26 2.53
CA PHE A 37 -0.75 9.25 1.33
C PHE A 37 -1.59 8.86 0.12
N PRO A 38 -1.37 9.51 -1.05
CA PRO A 38 -2.13 9.22 -2.24
C PRO A 38 -1.86 7.80 -2.76
N VAL A 39 -2.90 7.22 -3.34
CA VAL A 39 -2.84 5.97 -4.11
C VAL A 39 -1.92 6.13 -5.33
N ALA A 40 -1.38 5.03 -5.83
CA ALA A 40 -0.56 5.03 -7.03
C ALA A 40 -1.38 5.52 -8.23
N ALA A 41 -0.78 6.39 -9.05
CA ALA A 41 -1.38 6.78 -10.31
C ALA A 41 -1.23 5.66 -11.35
N PRO A 42 -2.16 5.49 -12.30
CA PRO A 42 -2.09 4.48 -13.35
C PRO A 42 -0.76 4.47 -14.11
N PRO A 43 -0.39 3.35 -14.77
CA PRO A 43 0.92 3.18 -15.40
C PRO A 43 1.15 4.10 -16.61
N PHE A 44 0.11 4.79 -17.09
CA PHE A 44 0.17 5.72 -18.21
C PHE A 44 -0.06 7.18 -17.79
N SER A 45 -0.16 7.47 -16.48
CA SER A 45 -0.40 8.83 -16.00
C SER A 45 0.76 9.77 -16.36
N GLU A 46 0.44 10.87 -17.04
CA GLU A 46 1.39 11.95 -17.38
C GLU A 46 1.52 13.00 -16.27
N ALA A 47 0.67 12.94 -15.24
CA ALA A 47 0.80 13.82 -14.09
C ALA A 47 2.19 13.65 -13.47
N LEU A 48 2.93 14.77 -13.34
CA LEU A 48 4.17 14.82 -12.55
C LEU A 48 3.91 14.09 -11.24
N ALA A 49 4.76 13.10 -10.92
CA ALA A 49 4.70 12.37 -9.66
C ALA A 49 4.47 13.42 -8.57
N ARG A 50 3.30 13.38 -7.91
CA ARG A 50 2.94 14.40 -6.93
C ARG A 50 4.11 14.46 -5.97
N VAL A 51 4.90 15.53 -6.03
CA VAL A 51 5.99 15.76 -5.09
C VAL A 51 5.33 15.61 -3.74
N SER A 52 5.76 14.60 -2.97
CA SER A 52 5.17 14.36 -1.66
C SER A 52 5.07 15.71 -0.94
N PRO A 53 3.89 16.11 -0.44
CA PRO A 53 3.75 17.38 0.26
C PRO A 53 4.87 17.53 1.28
N VAL A 54 5.27 18.75 1.61
CA VAL A 54 6.13 18.95 2.78
C VAL A 54 5.33 18.51 4.00
N ILE A 55 5.57 17.29 4.46
CA ILE A 55 4.83 16.69 5.57
C ILE A 55 5.46 17.17 6.86
N ARG A 56 4.62 17.64 7.79
CA ARG A 56 5.04 18.03 9.13
C ARG A 56 4.51 17.00 10.13
N PRO A 57 5.27 16.67 11.17
CA PRO A 57 4.76 15.78 12.19
C PRO A 57 3.61 16.45 12.95
N ASP A 58 2.54 15.70 13.18
CA ASP A 58 1.41 16.10 14.03
C ASP A 58 1.78 16.03 15.52
N SER A 59 2.69 15.12 15.86
CA SER A 59 3.20 14.97 17.23
C SER A 59 4.66 14.54 17.22
N VAL A 60 5.42 15.06 18.17
CA VAL A 60 6.81 14.69 18.41
C VAL A 60 7.00 14.40 19.89
N PHE A 61 7.54 13.24 20.21
CA PHE A 61 7.84 12.85 21.59
C PHE A 61 9.17 12.09 21.65
N ARG A 62 9.64 11.82 22.88
CA ARG A 62 10.89 11.09 23.12
C ARG A 62 10.61 9.76 23.78
N ILE A 63 11.40 8.77 23.42
CA ILE A 63 11.43 7.45 24.06
C ILE A 63 12.87 7.11 24.43
N THR A 64 13.01 6.22 25.42
CA THR A 64 14.32 5.72 25.83
C THR A 64 14.66 4.46 25.04
N SER A 65 15.86 4.41 24.48
CA SER A 65 16.39 3.25 23.77
C SER A 65 16.43 2.02 24.68
N GLY A 66 16.05 0.86 24.14
CA GLY A 66 15.93 -0.40 24.85
C GLY A 66 14.62 -0.56 25.63
N GLN A 67 13.80 0.49 25.76
CA GLN A 67 12.49 0.36 26.40
C GLN A 67 11.41 -0.12 25.44
N THR A 68 10.43 -0.78 26.04
CA THR A 68 9.22 -1.22 25.37
C THR A 68 8.25 -0.06 25.21
N GLN A 69 7.85 0.23 23.97
CA GLN A 69 6.91 1.30 23.63
C GLN A 69 5.61 0.70 23.06
N ARG A 70 4.48 1.22 23.53
CA ARG A 70 3.15 0.97 22.95
C ARG A 70 2.81 2.07 21.94
N PHE A 71 2.28 1.69 20.78
CA PHE A 71 1.83 2.62 19.75
C PHE A 71 0.32 2.49 19.53
N SER A 72 -0.44 3.47 19.99
CA SER A 72 -1.92 3.41 20.00
C SER A 72 -2.61 4.27 18.95
N ILE A 73 -1.90 5.22 18.32
CA ILE A 73 -2.49 6.12 17.32
C ILE A 73 -2.16 5.57 15.93
N PRO A 74 -3.16 5.30 15.07
CA PRO A 74 -2.89 4.96 13.68
C PRO A 74 -2.13 6.08 12.96
N GLY A 75 -1.14 5.72 12.15
CA GLY A 75 -0.33 6.70 11.45
C GLY A 75 1.05 6.18 11.06
N LEU A 76 1.82 7.04 10.42
CA LEU A 76 3.23 6.80 10.12
C LEU A 76 4.07 7.32 11.27
N TYR A 77 4.91 6.45 11.82
CA TYR A 77 5.90 6.79 12.82
C TYR A 77 7.28 6.82 12.18
N LEU A 78 8.08 7.82 12.54
CA LEU A 78 9.50 7.91 12.21
C LEU A 78 10.29 8.04 13.51
N ILE A 79 11.23 7.12 13.74
CA ILE A 79 12.11 7.12 14.91
C ILE A 79 13.53 7.49 14.47
N GLN A 80 14.11 8.51 15.11
CA GLN A 80 15.44 9.03 14.80
C GLN A 80 16.24 9.25 16.09
N GLY A 81 17.55 8.97 16.06
CA GLY A 81 18.46 9.43 17.10
C GLY A 81 18.84 10.91 16.93
N ASP A 82 18.80 11.39 15.68
CA ASP A 82 19.14 12.77 15.33
C ASP A 82 18.32 13.18 14.09
N THR A 83 17.46 14.19 14.24
CA THR A 83 16.58 14.67 13.17
C THR A 83 17.34 15.37 12.04
N THR A 84 18.62 15.73 12.25
CA THR A 84 19.46 16.39 11.24
C THR A 84 20.14 15.43 10.27
N LEU A 85 20.24 14.14 10.61
CA LEU A 85 21.06 13.16 9.86
C LEU A 85 20.33 12.50 8.69
N GLY A 86 19.06 12.81 8.42
CA GLY A 86 18.28 12.19 7.34
C GLY A 86 18.18 10.66 7.46
N LYS A 87 18.40 10.12 8.66
CA LYS A 87 18.39 8.68 8.96
C LYS A 87 17.35 8.40 10.03
N GLY A 88 16.65 7.28 9.87
CA GLY A 88 15.63 6.83 10.81
C GLY A 88 15.01 5.51 10.39
N VAL A 89 14.17 4.99 11.26
CA VAL A 89 13.32 3.82 10.98
C VAL A 89 11.88 4.31 10.96
N ALA A 90 11.17 4.02 9.88
CA ALA A 90 9.76 4.34 9.77
C ALA A 90 8.91 3.08 9.62
N PHE A 91 7.72 3.13 10.20
CA PHE A 91 6.71 2.08 10.12
C PHE A 91 5.33 2.69 10.33
N ARG A 92 4.29 1.98 9.90
CA ARG A 92 2.91 2.40 10.10
C ARG A 92 2.22 1.62 11.19
N VAL A 93 1.31 2.27 11.90
CA VAL A 93 0.40 1.62 12.83
C VAL A 93 -0.98 1.62 12.19
N TYR A 94 -1.59 0.45 12.12
CA TYR A 94 -2.90 0.22 11.53
C TYR A 94 -3.77 -0.61 12.47
N ASP A 95 -5.07 -0.47 12.38
CA ASP A 95 -6.01 -1.26 13.18
C ASP A 95 -6.55 -2.51 12.43
N ASP A 96 -6.76 -2.42 11.11
CA ASP A 96 -7.27 -3.50 10.26
C ASP A 96 -6.36 -3.64 9.02
N TYR A 97 -5.21 -4.28 9.18
CA TYR A 97 -4.18 -4.44 8.14
C TYR A 97 -3.27 -5.63 8.48
N PRO A 98 -2.74 -6.43 7.52
CA PRO A 98 -2.75 -6.25 6.06
C PRO A 98 -4.02 -6.76 5.37
N LYS A 99 -4.81 -7.56 6.07
CA LYS A 99 -6.08 -8.10 5.62
C LYS A 99 -7.22 -7.26 6.17
N TYR A 100 -7.95 -6.60 5.27
CA TYR A 100 -9.12 -5.83 5.65
C TYR A 100 -10.29 -6.74 6.02
N THR A 101 -10.83 -6.54 7.22
CA THR A 101 -12.00 -7.24 7.76
C THR A 101 -13.23 -6.35 7.82
N ARG A 102 -13.04 -5.03 7.87
CA ARG A 102 -14.14 -4.05 7.89
C ARG A 102 -14.50 -3.59 6.49
N LEU A 103 -15.81 -3.49 6.24
CA LEU A 103 -16.34 -3.14 4.92
C LEU A 103 -15.88 -1.76 4.43
N GLU A 104 -15.75 -0.81 5.33
CA GLU A 104 -15.30 0.55 5.04
C GLU A 104 -13.88 0.56 4.44
N ASN A 105 -12.99 -0.26 4.99
CA ASN A 105 -11.60 -0.37 4.53
C ASN A 105 -11.48 -1.10 3.18
N LEU A 106 -12.50 -1.87 2.79
CA LEU A 106 -12.53 -2.52 1.48
C LEU A 106 -12.82 -1.52 0.35
N VAL A 107 -13.37 -0.34 0.64
CA VAL A 107 -13.82 0.61 -0.39
C VAL A 107 -12.63 1.23 -1.14
N ASP A 108 -11.63 1.73 -0.43
CA ASP A 108 -10.54 2.48 -1.04
C ASP A 108 -9.69 1.67 -2.04
N PRO A 109 -9.33 0.39 -1.76
CA PRO A 109 -8.62 -0.43 -2.74
C PRO A 109 -9.37 -0.64 -4.05
N LEU A 110 -10.71 -0.51 -4.08
CA LEU A 110 -11.50 -0.67 -5.31
C LEU A 110 -11.26 0.47 -6.32
N THR A 111 -10.56 1.55 -5.94
CA THR A 111 -10.29 2.69 -6.84
C THR A 111 -9.58 2.33 -8.14
N TYR A 112 -8.93 1.15 -8.23
CA TYR A 112 -8.25 0.71 -9.45
C TYR A 112 -9.19 0.04 -10.47
N VAL A 113 -10.38 -0.38 -10.06
CA VAL A 113 -11.35 -1.11 -10.91
C VAL A 113 -12.73 -0.47 -10.95
N CYS A 114 -13.07 0.35 -9.96
CA CYS A 114 -14.31 1.11 -9.89
C CYS A 114 -14.18 2.48 -10.53
N THR A 115 -15.30 2.96 -11.06
CA THR A 115 -15.43 4.37 -11.48
C THR A 115 -15.49 5.28 -10.25
N ARG A 116 -15.19 6.57 -10.45
CA ARG A 116 -15.32 7.58 -9.39
C ARG A 116 -16.71 7.58 -8.75
N GLN A 117 -17.77 7.50 -9.55
CA GLN A 117 -19.15 7.50 -9.05
C GLN A 117 -19.46 6.25 -8.20
N GLU A 118 -18.93 5.09 -8.57
CA GLU A 118 -19.05 3.87 -7.78
C GLU A 118 -18.34 3.99 -6.43
N ILE A 119 -17.12 4.52 -6.41
CA ILE A 119 -16.37 4.78 -5.17
C ILE A 119 -17.11 5.75 -4.25
N GLU A 120 -17.57 6.89 -4.77
CA GLU A 120 -18.34 7.86 -3.96
C GLU A 120 -19.60 7.23 -3.37
N ARG A 121 -20.31 6.38 -4.15
CA ARG A 121 -21.49 5.65 -3.65
C ARG A 121 -21.13 4.71 -2.50
N LEU A 122 -20.02 3.97 -2.63
CA LEU A 122 -19.54 3.06 -1.59
C LEU A 122 -19.07 3.81 -0.34
N LYS A 123 -18.40 4.95 -0.48
CA LYS A 123 -17.99 5.80 0.66
C LYS A 123 -19.21 6.34 1.41
N ASN A 124 -20.20 6.83 0.67
CA ASN A 124 -21.43 7.37 1.24
C ASN A 124 -22.30 6.32 1.93
N SER A 125 -22.11 5.02 1.63
CA SER A 125 -22.87 3.95 2.30
C SER A 125 -22.39 3.65 3.72
N ARG A 126 -21.25 4.22 4.16
CA ARG A 126 -20.73 4.12 5.54
C ARG A 126 -20.80 2.70 6.12
N GLY A 127 -20.29 1.72 5.37
CA GLY A 127 -20.28 0.31 5.81
C GLY A 127 -21.61 -0.44 5.70
N ASP A 128 -22.64 0.09 5.03
CA ASP A 128 -23.86 -0.66 4.73
C ASP A 128 -23.59 -1.80 3.73
N LYS A 129 -23.62 -3.03 4.25
CA LYS A 129 -23.40 -4.26 3.48
C LYS A 129 -24.35 -4.42 2.30
N ARG A 130 -25.63 -4.03 2.42
CA ARG A 130 -26.60 -4.19 1.32
C ARG A 130 -26.26 -3.29 0.14
N GLN A 131 -25.84 -2.05 0.42
CA GLN A 131 -25.44 -1.10 -0.61
C GLN A 131 -24.10 -1.47 -1.26
N PHE A 132 -23.15 -1.96 -0.44
CA PHE A 132 -21.90 -2.49 -0.95
C PHE A 132 -22.14 -3.68 -1.90
N ASP A 133 -22.85 -4.70 -1.43
CA ASP A 133 -23.15 -5.90 -2.22
C ASP A 133 -23.91 -5.55 -3.51
N ARG A 134 -24.87 -4.60 -3.44
CA ARG A 134 -25.59 -4.11 -4.63
C ARG A 134 -24.65 -3.44 -5.64
N THR A 135 -23.71 -2.63 -5.17
CA THR A 135 -22.76 -1.94 -6.06
C THR A 135 -21.83 -2.95 -6.74
N ILE A 136 -21.31 -3.93 -5.99
CA ILE A 136 -20.50 -4.99 -6.57
C ILE A 136 -21.31 -5.83 -7.57
N LEU A 137 -22.56 -6.20 -7.24
CA LEU A 137 -23.45 -6.91 -8.16
C LEU A 137 -23.71 -6.12 -9.46
N ASN A 138 -23.86 -4.80 -9.38
CA ASN A 138 -24.05 -3.96 -10.55
C ASN A 138 -22.80 -3.90 -11.45
N ILE A 139 -21.60 -3.98 -10.86
CA ILE A 139 -20.33 -4.04 -11.60
C ILE A 139 -20.20 -5.39 -12.32
N THR A 140 -20.46 -6.49 -11.60
CA THR A 140 -20.16 -7.84 -12.10
C THR A 140 -21.33 -8.54 -12.81
N GLY A 141 -22.55 -7.99 -12.71
CA GLY A 141 -23.78 -8.46 -13.36
C GLY A 141 -24.50 -9.62 -12.67
N ASN A 142 -23.80 -10.48 -11.93
CA ASN A 142 -24.42 -11.56 -11.16
C ASN A 142 -23.64 -11.93 -9.88
N SER A 143 -24.29 -12.72 -9.02
CA SER A 143 -23.78 -13.11 -7.69
C SER A 143 -22.54 -14.00 -7.73
N GLU A 144 -22.43 -14.90 -8.71
CA GLU A 144 -21.27 -15.79 -8.82
C GLU A 144 -20.01 -15.01 -9.22
N ARG A 145 -20.14 -14.13 -10.22
CA ARG A 145 -19.07 -13.22 -10.62
C ARG A 145 -18.68 -12.26 -9.51
N ALA A 146 -19.64 -11.75 -8.75
CA ALA A 146 -19.39 -10.88 -7.59
C ALA A 146 -18.55 -11.59 -6.52
N LYS A 147 -18.92 -12.83 -6.17
CA LYS A 147 -18.17 -13.64 -5.19
C LYS A 147 -16.75 -13.91 -5.66
N ASN A 148 -16.56 -14.28 -6.92
CA ASN A 148 -15.24 -14.53 -7.49
C ASN A 148 -14.38 -13.26 -7.54
N PHE A 149 -14.97 -12.14 -7.96
CA PHE A 149 -14.32 -10.82 -7.98
C PHE A 149 -13.83 -10.44 -6.59
N MET A 150 -14.73 -10.42 -5.59
CA MET A 150 -14.40 -10.04 -4.22
C MET A 150 -13.30 -10.92 -3.63
N ARG A 151 -13.42 -12.25 -3.78
CA ARG A 151 -12.43 -13.19 -3.26
C ARG A 151 -11.05 -12.96 -3.88
N SER A 152 -10.98 -12.87 -5.19
CA SER A 152 -9.71 -12.80 -5.91
C SER A 152 -9.06 -11.42 -5.80
N TYR A 153 -9.85 -10.36 -5.89
CA TYR A 153 -9.36 -8.98 -5.81
C TYR A 153 -8.78 -8.69 -4.42
N PHE A 154 -9.52 -8.98 -3.36
CA PHE A 154 -9.06 -8.68 -2.00
C PHE A 154 -7.95 -9.62 -1.53
N ARG A 155 -7.84 -10.84 -2.08
CA ARG A 155 -6.64 -11.66 -1.90
C ARG A 155 -5.40 -10.96 -2.47
N ARG A 156 -5.48 -10.38 -3.67
CA ARG A 156 -4.35 -9.63 -4.24
C ARG A 156 -4.06 -8.33 -3.49
N VAL A 157 -5.08 -7.68 -2.91
CA VAL A 157 -4.90 -6.52 -2.02
C VAL A 157 -4.13 -6.92 -0.76
N GLU A 158 -4.51 -8.02 -0.11
CA GLU A 158 -3.83 -8.58 1.06
C GLU A 158 -2.36 -8.93 0.73
N GLU A 159 -2.12 -9.66 -0.37
CA GLU A 159 -0.76 -9.99 -0.83
C GLU A 159 0.07 -8.73 -1.14
N ALA A 160 -0.52 -7.74 -1.81
CA ALA A 160 0.15 -6.47 -2.08
C ALA A 160 0.50 -5.71 -0.80
N ASN A 161 -0.37 -5.77 0.20
CA ASN A 161 -0.15 -5.18 1.52
C ASN A 161 0.99 -5.86 2.29
N GLU A 162 1.14 -7.17 2.16
CA GLU A 162 2.24 -7.91 2.78
C GLU A 162 3.58 -7.67 2.08
N LEU A 163 3.58 -7.63 0.75
CA LEU A 163 4.80 -7.55 -0.06
C LEU A 163 5.34 -6.12 -0.21
N PHE A 164 4.46 -5.12 -0.26
CA PHE A 164 4.83 -3.78 -0.71
C PHE A 164 4.49 -2.67 0.30
N ALA A 165 4.19 -3.00 1.56
CA ALA A 165 4.02 -2.01 2.62
C ALA A 165 5.24 -1.08 2.73
N SER A 166 4.99 0.22 2.88
CA SER A 166 6.01 1.23 3.08
C SER A 166 5.55 2.30 4.08
N TYR A 167 5.92 3.56 3.86
CA TYR A 167 5.32 4.72 4.48
C TYR A 167 3.84 4.93 4.12
N LYS A 168 3.29 4.05 3.27
CA LYS A 168 1.87 3.89 2.95
C LYS A 168 1.52 2.42 2.76
N GLU A 169 0.23 2.13 2.69
CA GLU A 169 -0.31 0.78 2.49
C GLU A 169 0.24 0.18 1.20
N GLY A 170 0.51 -1.13 1.20
CA GLY A 170 1.13 -1.79 0.04
C GLY A 170 0.29 -1.66 -1.23
N TRP A 171 -1.04 -1.77 -1.12
CA TRP A 171 -1.96 -1.54 -2.24
C TRP A 171 -1.87 -0.13 -2.84
N LYS A 172 -1.45 0.89 -2.07
CA LYS A 172 -1.26 2.27 -2.55
C LYS A 172 0.07 2.48 -3.27
N THR A 173 1.01 1.54 -3.21
CA THR A 173 2.31 1.66 -3.90
C THR A 173 2.20 1.33 -5.38
N ASP A 174 3.15 1.82 -6.19
CA ASP A 174 3.17 1.52 -7.63
C ASP A 174 3.29 0.01 -7.89
N ARG A 175 4.13 -0.69 -7.10
CA ARG A 175 4.27 -2.16 -7.16
C ARG A 175 2.99 -2.88 -6.74
N GLY A 176 2.36 -2.44 -5.65
CA GLY A 176 1.10 -3.03 -5.18
C GLY A 176 -0.06 -2.83 -6.16
N MET A 177 -0.19 -1.65 -6.76
CA MET A 177 -1.17 -1.38 -7.81
C MET A 177 -0.99 -2.33 -9.00
N VAL A 178 0.24 -2.43 -9.51
CA VAL A 178 0.57 -3.34 -10.62
C VAL A 178 0.28 -4.79 -10.24
N TYR A 179 0.67 -5.22 -9.05
CA TYR A 179 0.42 -6.57 -8.56
C TYR A 179 -1.08 -6.88 -8.42
N ILE A 180 -1.89 -5.94 -7.94
CA ILE A 180 -3.34 -6.12 -7.83
C ILE A 180 -3.95 -6.33 -9.21
N ILE A 181 -3.65 -5.44 -10.16
CA ILE A 181 -4.28 -5.46 -11.48
C ILE A 181 -3.76 -6.61 -12.34
N LEU A 182 -2.44 -6.76 -12.45
CA LEU A 182 -1.80 -7.72 -13.36
C LEU A 182 -1.46 -9.06 -12.70
N GLY A 183 -1.43 -9.12 -11.37
CA GLY A 183 -1.02 -10.31 -10.63
C GLY A 183 0.49 -10.44 -10.54
N ARG A 184 0.93 -11.63 -10.10
CA ARG A 184 2.35 -11.97 -9.99
C ARG A 184 3.01 -11.95 -11.38
N PRO A 185 4.11 -11.21 -11.56
CA PRO A 185 4.88 -11.24 -12.81
C PRO A 185 5.49 -12.63 -13.04
N ALA A 186 5.75 -12.96 -14.30
CA ALA A 186 6.44 -14.20 -14.66
C ALA A 186 7.90 -14.19 -14.20
N GLU A 187 8.57 -13.04 -14.35
CA GLU A 187 9.95 -12.85 -13.93
C GLU A 187 10.13 -11.48 -13.27
N VAL A 188 11.04 -11.42 -12.30
CA VAL A 188 11.46 -10.18 -11.64
C VAL A 188 12.98 -10.11 -11.67
N TYR A 189 13.52 -9.16 -12.44
CA TYR A 189 14.94 -8.83 -12.43
C TYR A 189 15.17 -7.69 -11.44
N ARG A 190 16.10 -7.88 -10.50
CA ARG A 190 16.46 -6.88 -9.48
C ARG A 190 17.86 -6.38 -9.73
N PHE A 191 17.99 -5.06 -9.77
CA PHE A 191 19.24 -4.32 -9.86
C PHE A 191 19.35 -3.39 -8.66
N GLU A 192 20.49 -2.73 -8.48
CA GLU A 192 20.72 -1.81 -7.37
C GLU A 192 19.77 -0.60 -7.38
N ASP A 193 19.46 -0.11 -8.58
CA ASP A 193 18.70 1.11 -8.84
C ASP A 193 17.28 0.86 -9.37
N ARG A 194 16.92 -0.38 -9.72
CA ARG A 194 15.62 -0.69 -10.33
C ARG A 194 15.17 -2.15 -10.17
N GLU A 195 13.86 -2.35 -10.26
CA GLU A 195 13.23 -3.65 -10.50
C GLU A 195 12.57 -3.67 -11.88
N VAL A 196 12.68 -4.78 -12.59
CA VAL A 196 12.05 -4.98 -13.90
C VAL A 196 11.16 -6.21 -13.83
N TRP A 197 9.85 -6.01 -14.00
CA TRP A 197 8.84 -7.06 -13.95
C TRP A 197 8.40 -7.41 -15.36
N ASN A 198 8.48 -8.70 -15.69
CA ASN A 198 8.10 -9.23 -17.00
C ASN A 198 6.79 -10.00 -16.92
N TYR A 199 5.87 -9.69 -17.82
CA TYR A 199 4.59 -10.37 -18.00
C TYR A 199 4.56 -10.96 -19.41
N ASN A 200 4.46 -12.29 -19.50
CA ASN A 200 4.48 -13.04 -20.77
C ASN A 200 3.23 -13.92 -20.97
N ALA A 201 2.29 -13.89 -20.02
CA ALA A 201 1.07 -14.68 -20.01
C ALA A 201 -0.14 -13.83 -19.57
N GLY A 202 -1.34 -14.26 -19.96
CA GLY A 202 -2.57 -13.52 -19.69
C GLY A 202 -2.79 -12.36 -20.66
N TYR A 203 -3.58 -11.39 -20.21
CA TYR A 203 -4.09 -10.28 -21.03
C TYR A 203 -3.12 -9.10 -21.17
N PHE A 204 -2.15 -8.98 -20.25
CA PHE A 204 -1.07 -8.00 -20.37
C PHE A 204 0.22 -8.71 -20.70
N LYS A 205 0.88 -8.29 -21.79
CA LYS A 205 2.20 -8.78 -22.19
C LYS A 205 3.16 -7.62 -22.34
N GLY A 206 4.20 -7.60 -21.52
CA GLY A 206 5.17 -6.53 -21.56
C GLY A 206 6.00 -6.43 -20.30
N THR A 207 6.78 -5.35 -20.26
CA THR A 207 7.75 -5.09 -19.20
C THR A 207 7.41 -3.79 -18.49
N LEU A 208 7.39 -3.84 -17.16
CA LEU A 208 7.23 -2.68 -16.28
C LEU A 208 8.53 -2.49 -15.48
N SER A 209 9.05 -1.26 -15.48
CA SER A 209 10.28 -0.92 -14.78
C SER A 209 9.99 0.02 -13.64
N PHE A 210 10.48 -0.32 -12.45
CA PHE A 210 10.37 0.49 -11.25
C PHE A 210 11.75 0.99 -10.87
N VAL A 211 11.93 2.29 -10.72
CA VAL A 211 13.20 2.89 -10.29
C VAL A 211 13.18 3.14 -8.80
N ARG A 212 14.31 2.88 -8.16
CA ARG A 212 14.51 3.14 -6.73
C ARG A 212 14.52 4.65 -6.50
N SER A 213 13.66 5.11 -5.61
CA SER A 213 13.47 6.51 -5.25
C SER A 213 13.40 6.61 -3.72
N PRO A 214 14.53 6.44 -3.02
CA PRO A 214 14.55 6.34 -1.57
C PRO A 214 14.01 7.60 -0.91
N THR A 215 13.37 7.42 0.24
CA THR A 215 12.86 8.50 1.09
C THR A 215 13.32 8.28 2.53
N LEU A 216 13.19 9.31 3.38
CA LEU A 216 13.45 9.17 4.82
C LEU A 216 12.58 8.08 5.48
N PHE A 217 11.38 7.86 4.94
CA PHE A 217 10.43 6.88 5.46
C PHE A 217 10.57 5.48 4.82
N ASP A 218 11.26 5.39 3.70
CA ASP A 218 11.42 4.16 2.94
C ASP A 218 12.66 4.24 2.03
N PRO A 219 13.79 3.67 2.47
CA PRO A 219 15.02 3.56 1.66
C PRO A 219 14.89 2.63 0.43
N ASP A 220 13.87 1.78 0.40
CA ASP A 220 13.60 0.79 -0.65
C ASP A 220 12.28 1.10 -1.37
N ASN A 221 11.97 2.40 -1.48
CA ASN A 221 10.83 2.88 -2.23
C ASN A 221 11.13 2.76 -3.73
N TYR A 222 10.17 2.22 -4.47
CA TYR A 222 10.26 2.05 -5.92
C TYR A 222 9.07 2.68 -6.60
N VAL A 223 9.32 3.46 -7.65
CA VAL A 223 8.31 4.17 -8.42
C VAL A 223 8.31 3.67 -9.86
N LEU A 224 7.12 3.49 -10.43
CA LEU A 224 6.94 2.98 -11.79
C LEU A 224 7.33 4.04 -12.82
N ILE A 225 8.12 3.63 -13.82
CA ILE A 225 8.32 4.39 -15.05
C ILE A 225 7.03 4.31 -15.88
N ARG A 226 6.27 5.41 -15.88
CA ARG A 226 4.97 5.50 -16.56
C ARG A 226 5.15 5.73 -18.05
N GLN A 227 4.33 5.05 -18.87
CA GLN A 227 4.36 5.15 -20.33
C GLN A 227 2.95 5.09 -20.89
N LYS A 228 2.63 6.00 -21.82
CA LYS A 228 1.32 6.08 -22.49
C LYS A 228 0.93 4.78 -23.20
N LYS A 229 1.90 3.98 -23.62
CA LYS A 229 1.66 2.69 -24.30
C LYS A 229 0.88 1.69 -23.43
N PHE A 230 0.88 1.84 -22.11
CA PHE A 230 0.18 0.92 -21.21
C PHE A 230 -1.33 1.18 -21.11
N THR A 231 -1.86 2.26 -21.69
CA THR A 231 -3.26 2.66 -21.52
C THR A 231 -4.26 1.61 -21.96
N THR A 232 -4.12 1.10 -23.20
CA THR A 232 -5.08 0.15 -23.78
C THR A 232 -5.13 -1.14 -22.97
N ASP A 233 -3.99 -1.82 -22.83
CA ASP A 233 -3.89 -3.09 -22.11
C ASP A 233 -4.35 -2.97 -20.64
N TRP A 234 -4.06 -1.83 -19.98
CA TRP A 234 -4.50 -1.61 -18.60
C TRP A 234 -6.02 -1.53 -18.47
N TYR A 235 -6.69 -0.82 -19.39
CA TYR A 235 -8.15 -0.75 -19.37
C TYR A 235 -8.81 -2.07 -19.76
N GLU A 236 -8.20 -2.86 -20.67
CA GLU A 236 -8.66 -4.21 -20.98
C GLU A 236 -8.62 -5.11 -19.74
N VAL A 237 -7.54 -5.08 -18.97
CA VAL A 237 -7.45 -5.86 -17.71
C VAL A 237 -8.47 -5.38 -16.68
N ILE A 238 -8.73 -4.08 -16.57
CA ILE A 238 -9.78 -3.56 -15.69
C ILE A 238 -11.16 -4.06 -16.13
N ASP A 239 -11.46 -4.08 -17.43
CA ASP A 239 -12.74 -4.60 -17.92
C ASP A 239 -12.90 -6.10 -17.60
N LEU A 240 -11.83 -6.88 -17.69
CA LEU A 240 -11.82 -8.29 -17.32
C LEU A 240 -12.05 -8.49 -15.81
N TRP A 241 -11.49 -7.62 -14.97
CA TRP A 241 -11.81 -7.58 -13.55
C TRP A 241 -13.30 -7.33 -13.32
N ARG A 242 -13.85 -6.30 -13.96
CA ARG A 242 -15.27 -5.93 -13.85
C ARG A 242 -16.20 -7.05 -14.35
N ASN A 243 -15.77 -7.79 -15.36
CA ASN A 243 -16.50 -8.94 -15.90
C ASN A 243 -16.20 -10.28 -15.21
N SER A 244 -15.28 -10.32 -14.24
CA SER A 244 -14.83 -11.52 -13.53
C SER A 244 -14.28 -12.62 -14.46
N ARG A 245 -13.39 -12.24 -15.41
CA ARG A 245 -12.78 -13.10 -16.45
C ARG A 245 -11.24 -13.13 -16.44
N PHE A 246 -10.64 -12.89 -15.27
CA PHE A 246 -9.20 -12.71 -15.05
C PHE A 246 -8.45 -14.00 -14.71
#